data_AF-A0A6N9NFK2-F1
#
_entry.id   AF-A0A6N9NFK2-F1
#
_cell.length_a   1.000
_cell.length_b   1.000
_cell.length_c   1.000
_cell.angle_alpha   90.00
_cell.angle_beta   90.00
_cell.angle_gamma   90.00
#
_symmetry.space_group_name_H-M   'P 1'
#
loop_
_entity.id
_entity.type
_entity.pdbx_description
1 polymer ?
#
loop_
_entity_poly.entity_id
_entity_poly.type
_entity_poly.pdbx_seq_one_letter_code
_entity_poly.pdbx_strand_id
1 'polypeptide(L)'
;MCVLLFTSFVGYAQKEYKGIPEDLSQEKIIFLNYEPINISDERPRSKEDRYIRERKEQHNMAAEQANDYLRTSALDYPYKYAIANHSTYKNLVEAGYKYVLECNCFNNERLMKSPESGVLLIYDFYIKDLTTGDIYLLFDLDEMKVYDYRLVMKKLNKLVNKSMD
;
A
#
# COMPACT_ATOMS: atom_id res chain seq x y z
N MET A 1 48.60 19.18 20.17
CA MET A 1 47.45 19.60 19.34
C MET A 1 46.61 18.35 19.07
N CYS A 2 45.58 18.08 19.88
CA CYS A 2 44.73 16.89 19.71
C CYS A 2 43.63 17.21 18.70
N VAL A 3 43.65 16.53 17.56
CA VAL A 3 42.57 16.57 16.57
C VAL A 3 41.50 15.59 17.05
N LEU A 4 40.42 16.11 17.62
CA LEU A 4 39.19 15.35 17.87
C LEU A 4 38.50 15.12 16.53
N LEU A 5 38.63 13.91 15.99
CA LEU A 5 37.81 13.44 14.88
C LEU A 5 36.40 13.20 15.41
N PHE A 6 35.50 14.17 15.18
CA PHE A 6 34.06 13.93 15.25
C PHE A 6 33.69 13.00 14.10
N THR A 7 33.56 11.72 14.38
CA THR A 7 32.89 10.77 13.49
C THR A 7 31.40 11.09 13.52
N SER A 8 30.93 11.76 12.46
CA SER A 8 29.51 11.93 12.19
C SER A 8 28.91 10.55 11.96
N PHE A 9 28.32 9.96 13.01
CA PHE A 9 27.43 8.82 12.85
C PHE A 9 26.22 9.30 12.03
N VAL A 10 26.21 8.99 10.75
CA VAL A 10 24.99 8.98 9.94
C VAL A 10 24.16 7.83 10.49
N GLY A 11 23.34 8.12 11.50
CA GLY A 11 22.36 7.18 11.98
C GLY A 11 21.41 6.87 10.83
N TYR A 12 21.46 5.64 10.31
CA TYR A 12 20.35 5.12 9.53
C TYR A 12 19.14 5.15 10.47
N ALA A 13 18.22 6.08 10.26
CA ALA A 13 16.95 6.09 10.96
C ALA A 13 16.26 4.75 10.64
N GLN A 14 16.25 3.85 11.62
CA GLN A 14 15.58 2.56 11.49
C GLN A 14 14.09 2.84 11.29
N LYS A 15 13.48 2.24 10.25
CA LYS A 15 12.02 2.33 10.06
C LYS A 15 11.34 1.79 11.31
N GLU A 16 10.61 2.66 12.00
CA GLU A 16 9.81 2.27 13.16
C GLU A 16 8.40 1.89 12.73
N TYR A 17 8.10 0.60 12.82
CA TYR A 17 6.75 0.08 12.66
C TYR A 17 5.95 0.37 13.94
N LYS A 18 5.37 1.58 13.99
CA LYS A 18 4.62 2.11 15.14
C LYS A 18 3.34 1.33 15.46
N GLY A 19 2.94 0.41 14.58
CA GLY A 19 1.73 -0.40 14.77
C GLY A 19 0.49 0.33 14.30
N ILE A 20 -0.65 0.04 14.91
CA ILE A 20 -1.95 0.61 14.52
C ILE A 20 -2.29 1.85 15.37
N PRO A 21 -3.16 2.77 14.89
CA PRO A 21 -3.68 3.86 15.71
C PRO A 21 -4.45 3.35 16.94
N GLU A 22 -4.32 4.03 18.08
CA GLU A 22 -4.93 3.63 19.36
C GLU A 22 -6.47 3.64 19.33
N ASP A 23 -7.06 4.56 18.57
CA ASP A 23 -8.50 4.74 18.41
C ASP A 23 -9.08 3.99 17.20
N LEU A 24 -8.29 3.13 16.53
CA LEU A 24 -8.72 2.41 15.32
C LEU A 24 -10.00 1.59 15.54
N SER A 25 -10.24 1.11 16.77
CA SER A 25 -11.44 0.36 17.14
C SER A 25 -12.73 1.20 17.19
N GLN A 26 -12.60 2.51 17.36
CA GLN A 26 -13.70 3.47 17.47
C GLN A 26 -13.98 4.17 16.14
N GLU A 27 -12.94 4.26 15.30
CA GLU A 27 -12.94 4.97 14.03
C GLU A 27 -13.21 4.05 12.83
N LYS A 28 -13.35 4.66 11.65
CA LYS A 28 -13.58 3.92 10.40
C LYS A 28 -12.36 3.96 9.49
N ILE A 29 -12.04 2.82 8.89
CA ILE A 29 -10.94 2.67 7.94
C ILE A 29 -11.44 2.41 6.52
N ILE A 30 -10.71 2.91 5.53
CA ILE A 30 -10.93 2.63 4.11
C ILE A 30 -9.89 1.62 3.64
N PHE A 31 -10.35 0.56 2.97
CA PHE A 31 -9.50 -0.33 2.20
C PHE A 31 -9.59 0.04 0.72
N LEU A 32 -8.44 0.13 0.06
CA LEU A 32 -8.37 0.56 -1.32
C LEU A 32 -8.48 -0.63 -2.27
N ASN A 33 -9.27 -0.51 -3.32
CA ASN A 33 -9.18 -1.37 -4.50
C ASN A 33 -7.97 -0.97 -5.35
N TYR A 34 -7.42 -1.95 -6.08
CA TYR A 34 -6.62 -1.64 -7.25
C TYR A 34 -7.50 -1.14 -8.39
N GLU A 35 -7.08 -0.06 -9.02
CA GLU A 35 -7.76 0.53 -10.16
C GLU A 35 -7.11 0.07 -11.47
N PRO A 36 -7.89 -0.40 -12.46
CA PRO A 36 -7.34 -0.77 -13.75
C PRO A 36 -6.77 0.46 -14.46
N ILE A 37 -5.75 0.24 -15.28
CA ILE A 37 -5.09 1.28 -16.06
C ILE A 37 -5.52 1.13 -17.51
N ASN A 38 -5.78 2.27 -18.16
CA ASN A 38 -6.03 2.29 -19.58
C ASN A 38 -4.78 1.87 -20.37
N ILE A 39 -4.98 0.95 -21.32
CA ILE A 39 -3.92 0.43 -22.18
C ILE A 39 -4.23 0.90 -23.59
N SER A 40 -3.29 1.62 -24.20
CA SER A 40 -3.47 2.10 -25.58
C SER A 40 -3.53 0.93 -26.56
N ASP A 41 -4.47 1.00 -27.50
CA ASP A 41 -4.57 0.06 -28.61
C ASP A 41 -3.42 0.22 -29.63
N GLU A 42 -2.65 1.31 -29.54
CA GLU A 42 -1.49 1.51 -30.39
C GLU A 42 -0.49 0.36 -30.27
N ARG A 43 0.05 -0.05 -31.42
CA ARG A 43 1.08 -1.09 -31.46
C ARG A 43 2.37 -0.56 -30.79
N PRO A 44 2.97 -1.32 -29.85
CA PRO A 44 4.23 -0.93 -29.22
C PRO A 44 5.32 -0.68 -30.27
N ARG A 45 6.04 0.44 -30.15
CA ARG A 45 7.06 0.86 -31.13
C ARG A 45 8.46 0.41 -30.72
N SER A 46 8.68 0.18 -29.43
CA SER A 46 9.94 -0.29 -28.86
C SER A 46 9.77 -1.58 -28.03
N LYS A 47 10.90 -2.20 -27.63
CA LYS A 47 10.89 -3.30 -26.66
C LYS A 47 10.41 -2.83 -25.28
N GLU A 48 10.77 -1.61 -24.89
CA GLU A 48 10.35 -1.00 -23.63
C GLU A 48 8.84 -0.76 -23.62
N ASP A 49 8.26 -0.23 -24.70
CA ASP A 49 6.82 -0.03 -24.84
C ASP A 49 6.06 -1.34 -24.68
N ARG A 50 6.58 -2.43 -25.26
CA ARG A 50 5.99 -3.76 -25.15
C ARG A 50 6.03 -4.26 -23.71
N TYR A 51 7.17 -4.10 -23.05
CA TYR A 51 7.33 -4.49 -21.65
C TYR A 51 6.41 -3.69 -20.72
N ILE A 52 6.32 -2.37 -20.90
CA ILE A 52 5.40 -1.50 -20.15
C ILE A 52 3.95 -1.93 -20.38
N ARG A 53 3.58 -2.25 -21.63
CA ARG A 53 2.25 -2.75 -21.96
C ARG A 53 1.96 -4.07 -21.25
N GLU A 54 2.85 -5.05 -21.31
CA GLU A 54 2.71 -6.34 -20.61
C GLU A 54 2.53 -6.15 -19.09
N ARG A 55 3.27 -5.22 -18.47
CA ARG A 55 3.10 -4.88 -17.04
C ARG A 55 1.73 -4.31 -16.72
N LYS A 56 1.17 -3.46 -17.59
CA LYS A 56 -0.18 -2.90 -17.40
C LYS A 56 -1.25 -3.98 -17.57
N GLU A 57 -1.08 -4.88 -18.54
CA GLU A 57 -1.99 -6.02 -18.76
C GLU A 57 -1.99 -6.94 -17.53
N GLN A 58 -0.80 -7.29 -17.03
CA GLN A 58 -0.65 -8.09 -15.79
C GLN A 58 -1.25 -7.38 -14.57
N HIS A 59 -1.03 -6.07 -14.43
CA HIS A 59 -1.64 -5.29 -13.37
C HIS A 59 -3.17 -5.35 -13.42
N ASN A 60 -3.79 -5.14 -14.58
CA ASN A 60 -5.25 -5.17 -14.70
C ASN A 60 -5.83 -6.55 -14.34
N MET A 61 -5.18 -7.63 -14.77
CA MET A 61 -5.57 -9.00 -14.39
C MET A 61 -5.42 -9.24 -12.88
N ALA A 62 -4.28 -8.83 -12.31
CA ALA A 62 -4.02 -9.00 -10.88
C ALA A 62 -4.95 -8.13 -10.02
N ALA A 63 -5.28 -6.92 -10.49
CA ALA A 63 -6.16 -5.98 -9.81
C ALA A 63 -7.57 -6.53 -9.63
N GLU A 64 -8.13 -7.15 -10.67
CA GLU A 64 -9.45 -7.79 -10.60
C GLU A 64 -9.47 -8.88 -9.50
N GLN A 65 -8.53 -9.83 -9.56
CA GLN A 65 -8.42 -10.90 -8.57
C GLN A 65 -8.14 -10.37 -7.16
N ALA A 66 -7.27 -9.36 -7.03
CA ALA A 66 -6.95 -8.73 -5.76
C ALA A 66 -8.20 -8.11 -5.14
N ASN A 67 -9.00 -7.39 -5.91
CA ASN A 67 -10.21 -6.75 -5.42
C ASN A 67 -11.25 -7.78 -4.92
N ASP A 68 -11.36 -8.94 -5.58
CA ASP A 68 -12.18 -10.04 -5.08
C ASP A 68 -11.67 -10.58 -3.74
N TYR A 69 -10.35 -10.80 -3.63
CA TYR A 69 -9.73 -11.20 -2.36
C TYR A 69 -9.91 -10.16 -1.26
N LEU A 70 -9.90 -8.87 -1.58
CA LEU A 70 -10.18 -7.82 -0.61
C LEU A 70 -11.60 -7.94 -0.08
N ARG A 71 -12.59 -8.08 -0.97
CA ARG A 71 -14.01 -8.20 -0.58
C ARG A 71 -14.25 -9.38 0.36
N THR A 72 -13.59 -10.51 0.13
CA THR A 72 -13.75 -11.68 1.01
C THR A 72 -12.96 -11.54 2.30
N SER A 73 -11.70 -11.09 2.23
CA SER A 73 -10.79 -11.07 3.39
C SER A 73 -11.09 -9.92 4.35
N ALA A 74 -11.72 -8.84 3.88
CA ALA A 74 -12.13 -7.73 4.73
C ALA A 74 -13.30 -8.10 5.67
N LEU A 75 -14.05 -9.18 5.40
CA LEU A 75 -15.11 -9.65 6.29
C LEU A 75 -14.58 -10.08 7.67
N ASP A 76 -13.32 -10.51 7.75
CA ASP A 76 -12.66 -10.90 8.99
C ASP A 76 -12.11 -9.70 9.80
N TYR A 77 -12.21 -8.48 9.26
CA TYR A 77 -11.76 -7.28 9.96
C TYR A 77 -12.79 -6.84 11.00
N PRO A 78 -12.41 -6.62 12.28
CA PRO A 78 -13.38 -6.50 13.37
C PRO A 78 -14.02 -5.11 13.52
N TYR A 79 -13.51 -4.08 12.85
CA TYR A 79 -13.98 -2.69 13.01
C TYR A 79 -14.71 -2.18 11.76
N LYS A 80 -15.25 -0.97 11.84
CA LYS A 80 -16.00 -0.38 10.73
C LYS A 80 -15.07 -0.07 9.57
N TYR A 81 -15.45 -0.51 8.37
CA TYR A 81 -14.68 -0.22 7.16
C TYR A 81 -15.55 0.12 5.96
N ALA A 82 -14.91 0.63 4.91
CA ALA A 82 -15.43 0.70 3.56
C ALA A 82 -14.36 0.25 2.57
N ILE A 83 -14.79 -0.18 1.40
CA ILE A 83 -13.91 -0.43 0.26
C ILE A 83 -14.15 0.69 -0.75
N ALA A 84 -13.08 1.34 -1.21
CA ALA A 84 -13.14 2.43 -2.18
C ALA A 84 -11.95 2.40 -3.14
N ASN A 85 -12.00 3.22 -4.18
CA ASN A 85 -10.86 3.37 -5.10
C ASN A 85 -9.90 4.45 -4.59
N HIS A 86 -8.61 4.32 -4.94
CA HIS A 86 -7.60 5.33 -4.60
C HIS A 86 -7.97 6.72 -5.15
N SER A 87 -8.60 6.78 -6.34
CA SER A 87 -9.07 8.02 -6.95
C SER A 87 -10.25 8.70 -6.23
N THR A 88 -11.06 7.98 -5.44
CA THR A 88 -12.33 8.49 -4.89
C THR A 88 -12.45 8.41 -3.37
N TYR A 89 -11.53 7.75 -2.66
CA TYR A 89 -11.69 7.50 -1.22
C TYR A 89 -11.84 8.79 -0.39
N LYS A 90 -11.26 9.90 -0.85
CA LYS A 90 -11.34 11.19 -0.15
C LYS A 90 -12.77 11.68 0.03
N ASN A 91 -13.69 11.25 -0.81
CA ASN A 91 -15.12 11.57 -0.68
C ASN A 91 -15.74 10.93 0.58
N LEU A 92 -15.11 9.91 1.15
CA LEU A 92 -15.57 9.25 2.38
C LEU A 92 -15.15 9.98 3.66
N VAL A 93 -14.26 10.98 3.57
CA VAL A 93 -13.87 11.79 4.74
C VAL A 93 -15.09 12.50 5.33
N GLU A 94 -15.97 13.03 4.48
CA GLU A 94 -17.23 13.67 4.90
C GLU A 94 -18.20 12.69 5.58
N ALA A 95 -18.08 11.38 5.31
CA ALA A 95 -18.85 10.33 5.97
C ALA A 95 -18.21 9.85 7.30
N GLY A 96 -17.17 10.56 7.78
CA GLY A 96 -16.47 10.28 9.03
C GLY A 96 -15.50 9.10 8.92
N TYR A 97 -14.91 8.86 7.75
CA TYR A 97 -13.78 7.94 7.62
C TYR A 97 -12.48 8.67 7.94
N LYS A 98 -11.81 8.24 9.00
CA LYS A 98 -10.58 8.86 9.50
C LYS A 98 -9.33 8.22 8.91
N TYR A 99 -9.37 6.91 8.65
CA TYR A 99 -8.19 6.13 8.27
C TYR A 99 -8.29 5.54 6.87
N VAL A 100 -7.14 5.35 6.22
CA VAL A 100 -7.00 4.54 4.99
C VAL A 100 -5.82 3.59 5.12
N LEU A 101 -6.00 2.32 4.74
CA LEU A 101 -4.89 1.40 4.53
C LEU A 101 -4.31 1.64 3.14
N GLU A 102 -3.06 2.10 3.08
CA GLU A 102 -2.44 2.57 1.86
C GLU A 102 -1.05 1.94 1.65
N CYS A 103 -0.63 1.97 0.40
CA CYS A 103 0.62 1.41 -0.12
C CYS A 103 1.00 2.23 -1.35
N ASN A 104 2.29 2.55 -1.51
CA ASN A 104 2.74 3.31 -2.70
C ASN A 104 2.48 2.57 -4.02
N CYS A 105 2.17 1.28 -3.96
CA CYS A 105 1.73 0.48 -5.10
C CYS A 105 0.37 0.90 -5.68
N PHE A 106 -0.45 1.72 -5.01
CA PHE A 106 -1.73 2.16 -5.57
C PHE A 106 -1.61 3.29 -6.61
N ASN A 107 -0.51 4.04 -6.61
CA ASN A 107 -0.33 5.18 -7.53
C ASN A 107 -0.01 4.78 -8.98
N ASN A 108 0.27 3.49 -9.22
CA ASN A 108 0.59 2.90 -10.53
C ASN A 108 1.78 3.50 -11.29
N GLU A 109 2.54 4.44 -10.71
CA GLU A 109 3.70 5.08 -11.35
C GLU A 109 4.80 4.06 -11.71
N ARG A 110 4.97 3.02 -10.88
CA ARG A 110 5.92 1.91 -11.11
C ARG A 110 5.66 1.15 -12.42
N LEU A 111 4.46 1.26 -12.98
CA LEU A 111 4.07 0.53 -14.19
C LEU A 111 4.43 1.31 -15.46
N MET A 112 4.89 2.56 -15.32
CA MET A 112 5.22 3.43 -16.45
C MET A 112 6.68 3.33 -16.90
N LYS A 113 7.51 2.54 -16.21
CA LYS A 113 8.93 2.38 -16.51
C LYS A 113 9.37 0.95 -16.26
N SER A 114 10.43 0.53 -16.94
CA SER A 114 11.11 -0.71 -16.56
C SER A 114 11.83 -0.51 -15.21
N PRO A 115 11.67 -1.43 -14.25
CA PRO A 115 12.50 -1.39 -13.05
C PRO A 115 13.97 -1.66 -13.43
N GLU A 116 14.87 -1.15 -12.61
CA GLU A 116 16.29 -1.48 -12.73
C GLU A 116 16.50 -2.98 -12.48
N SER A 117 17.30 -3.60 -13.34
CA SER A 117 17.58 -5.03 -13.24
C SER A 117 18.27 -5.37 -11.92
N GLY A 118 17.77 -6.39 -11.22
CA GLY A 118 18.33 -6.85 -9.95
C GLY A 118 17.85 -6.08 -8.72
N VAL A 119 16.95 -5.11 -8.87
CA VAL A 119 16.35 -4.40 -7.74
C VAL A 119 15.10 -5.13 -7.25
N LEU A 120 15.10 -5.50 -5.97
CA LEU A 120 13.92 -6.01 -5.28
C LEU A 120 13.03 -4.83 -4.89
N LEU A 121 11.82 -4.77 -5.45
CA LEU A 121 10.83 -3.76 -5.10
C LEU A 121 10.06 -4.18 -3.85
N ILE A 122 10.16 -3.36 -2.81
CA ILE A 122 9.51 -3.55 -1.51
C ILE A 122 8.57 -2.36 -1.27
N TYR A 123 7.37 -2.65 -0.80
CA TYR A 123 6.31 -1.68 -0.56
C TYR A 123 5.88 -1.70 0.90
N ASP A 124 5.97 -0.54 1.54
CA ASP A 124 5.46 -0.35 2.89
C ASP A 124 3.93 -0.19 2.85
N PHE A 125 3.23 -1.02 3.63
CA PHE A 125 1.83 -0.83 3.95
C PHE A 125 1.73 -0.01 5.24
N TYR A 126 0.82 0.95 5.23
CA TYR A 126 0.62 1.86 6.34
C TYR A 126 -0.84 2.27 6.48
N ILE A 127 -1.22 2.66 7.70
CA ILE A 127 -2.45 3.41 7.92
C ILE A 127 -2.12 4.89 7.87
N LYS A 128 -2.89 5.66 7.12
CA LYS A 128 -2.79 7.11 7.10
C LYS A 128 -4.01 7.72 7.78
N ASP A 129 -3.78 8.64 8.71
CA ASP A 129 -4.81 9.53 9.25
C ASP A 129 -5.14 10.60 8.20
N LEU A 130 -6.38 10.65 7.76
CA LEU A 130 -6.86 11.58 6.74
C LEU A 130 -7.13 12.99 7.29
N THR A 131 -7.20 13.13 8.62
CA THR A 131 -7.40 14.41 9.31
C THR A 131 -6.07 15.10 9.57
N THR A 132 -5.08 14.36 10.09
CA THR A 132 -3.78 14.92 10.48
C THR A 132 -2.69 14.72 9.42
N GLY A 133 -2.82 13.69 8.58
CA GLY A 133 -1.79 13.25 7.65
C GLY A 133 -0.76 12.30 8.26
N ASP A 134 -0.93 11.90 9.53
CA ASP A 134 -0.01 10.99 10.22
C ASP A 134 0.02 9.61 9.57
N ILE A 135 1.22 9.00 9.57
CA ILE A 135 1.47 7.70 8.95
C ILE A 135 1.90 6.69 10.02
N TYR A 136 1.20 5.56 10.03
CA TYR A 136 1.41 4.42 10.90
C TYR A 136 1.92 3.25 10.05
N LEU A 137 3.25 3.08 10.01
CA LEU A 137 3.87 1.98 9.27
C LEU A 137 3.51 0.63 9.91
N LEU A 138 3.04 -0.32 9.11
CA LEU A 138 2.56 -1.63 9.58
C LEU A 138 3.50 -2.78 9.25
N PHE A 139 3.78 -2.98 7.97
CA PHE A 139 4.62 -4.05 7.44
C PHE A 139 5.00 -3.74 5.99
N ASP A 140 5.98 -4.45 5.46
CA ASP A 140 6.32 -4.41 4.05
C ASP A 140 5.98 -5.71 3.32
N LEU A 141 5.85 -5.61 1.99
CA LEU A 141 5.67 -6.72 1.06
C LEU A 141 6.48 -6.47 -0.21
N ASP A 142 7.00 -7.53 -0.80
CA ASP A 142 7.56 -7.49 -2.15
C ASP A 142 6.47 -7.31 -3.23
N GLU A 143 6.86 -6.89 -4.43
CA GLU A 143 5.96 -6.64 -5.57
C GLU A 143 5.03 -7.83 -5.89
N MET A 144 5.48 -9.07 -5.67
CA MET A 144 4.67 -10.26 -5.98
C MET A 144 3.51 -10.45 -5.00
N LYS A 145 3.61 -9.89 -3.79
CA LYS A 145 2.65 -10.09 -2.70
C LYS A 145 1.68 -8.92 -2.51
N VAL A 146 1.93 -7.76 -3.12
CA VAL A 146 1.08 -6.57 -2.93
C VAL A 146 -0.38 -6.77 -3.39
N TYR A 147 -0.62 -7.68 -4.35
CA TYR A 147 -1.97 -8.02 -4.83
C TYR A 147 -2.66 -9.11 -3.99
N ASP A 148 -1.96 -9.79 -3.09
CA ASP A 148 -2.56 -10.85 -2.28
C ASP A 148 -3.23 -10.26 -1.03
N TYR A 149 -4.46 -9.75 -1.19
CA TYR A 149 -5.21 -9.20 -0.06
C TYR A 149 -5.49 -10.20 1.05
N ARG A 150 -5.46 -11.51 0.77
CA ARG A 150 -5.57 -12.52 1.84
C ARG A 150 -4.38 -12.40 2.79
N LEU A 151 -3.18 -12.18 2.26
CA LEU A 151 -1.98 -11.94 3.05
C LEU A 151 -1.99 -10.57 3.73
N VAL A 152 -2.36 -9.52 3.00
CA VAL A 152 -2.44 -8.14 3.53
C VAL A 152 -3.40 -8.09 4.72
N MET A 153 -4.63 -8.59 4.56
CA MET A 153 -5.64 -8.60 5.61
C MET A 153 -5.25 -9.51 6.77
N LYS A 154 -4.64 -10.69 6.50
CA LYS A 154 -4.11 -11.55 7.57
C LYS A 154 -3.05 -10.84 8.42
N LYS A 155 -2.13 -10.09 7.79
CA LYS A 155 -1.10 -9.32 8.50
C LYS A 155 -1.72 -8.17 9.30
N LEU A 156 -2.66 -7.43 8.70
CA LEU A 156 -3.37 -6.36 9.40
C LEU A 156 -4.15 -6.90 10.61
N ASN A 157 -4.94 -7.95 10.44
CA ASN A 157 -5.74 -8.55 11.50
C ASN A 157 -4.87 -9.08 12.64
N LYS A 158 -3.67 -9.61 12.34
CA LYS A 158 -2.71 -9.99 13.37
C LYS A 158 -2.26 -8.81 14.23
N LEU A 159 -2.04 -7.63 13.62
CA LEU A 159 -1.68 -6.41 14.35
C LEU A 159 -2.86 -5.89 15.17
N VAL A 160 -4.07 -5.90 14.58
CA VAL A 160 -5.31 -5.52 15.26
C VAL A 160 -5.56 -6.39 16.48
N ASN A 161 -5.55 -7.71 16.34
CA ASN A 161 -5.82 -8.62 17.45
C ASN A 161 -4.79 -8.47 18.57
N LYS A 162 -3.51 -8.24 18.24
CA LYS A 162 -2.46 -8.01 19.24
C LYS A 162 -2.69 -6.72 20.06
N SER A 163 -3.40 -5.73 19.51
CA SER A 163 -3.71 -4.49 20.24
C SER A 163 -4.93 -4.60 21.16
N MET A 164 -5.71 -5.69 21.02
CA MET A 164 -6.91 -5.94 21.83
C MET A 164 -6.58 -6.68 23.14
N ASP A 165 -5.40 -7.31 23.21
CA ASP A 165 -4.83 -7.99 24.37
C ASP A 165 -4.02 -7.01 25.25
#